data_AF-A0AAU9XXG6-F1
#
_entry.id   AF-A0AAU9XXG6-F1
#
_cell.length_a   1.000
_cell.length_b   1.000
_cell.length_c   1.000
_cell.angle_alpha   90.00
_cell.angle_beta   90.00
_cell.angle_gamma   90.00
#
_symmetry.space_group_name_H-M   'P 1'
#
loop_
_entity.id
_entity.type
_entity.pdbx_description
1 polymer ?
#
loop_
_entity_poly.entity_id
_entity_poly.type
_entity_poly.pdbx_seq_one_letter_code
_entity_poly.pdbx_strand_id
1 'polypeptide(L)'
;NVKIKSFDASVVNVNRSNVSQLVTLRLDSQLVPVLCHMGDFGCGDGGWTPVMKIDGTKTTFHYNAGYWSNYEEYNLPGGKTGFDKQETKLPTYWNTSFSKLCLGMKIEQKLQFIVINKQAHSLYSLIADEHYHSTSLGRGTWKKLIGSQASLQRNCNREGFNVICKQKEHSKARIGIVTNNENDCYSCDSRIGFGTGGMHDYSNTCGNEAMHYTDNGHKHIKAMGYILVQ
;
A
#
# COMPACT_ATOMS: atom_id res chain seq x y z
N ASN A 1 2.52 -7.05 30.35
CA ASN A 1 2.61 -5.57 30.41
C ASN A 1 3.78 -5.07 29.58
N VAL A 2 3.66 -5.11 28.25
CA VAL A 2 4.63 -4.44 27.37
C VAL A 2 4.14 -2.99 27.22
N LYS A 3 4.87 -2.04 27.80
CA LYS A 3 4.65 -0.62 27.56
C LYS A 3 5.08 -0.34 26.11
N ILE A 4 4.11 -0.21 25.21
CA ILE A 4 4.35 0.31 23.86
C ILE A 4 4.68 1.79 24.04
N LYS A 5 5.97 2.14 23.88
CA LYS A 5 6.40 3.54 23.83
C LYS A 5 5.78 4.15 22.57
N SER A 6 5.05 5.25 22.71
CA SER A 6 4.68 6.10 21.58
C SER A 6 5.97 6.70 21.00
N PHE A 7 6.27 6.38 19.74
CA PHE A 7 7.40 6.93 19.01
C PHE A 7 6.86 7.96 18.03
N ASP A 8 7.09 9.25 18.32
CA ASP A 8 6.79 10.33 17.40
C ASP A 8 8.03 10.65 16.56
N ALA A 9 7.88 10.60 15.24
CA ALA A 9 8.89 11.07 14.29
C ALA A 9 9.02 12.59 14.40
N SER A 10 10.19 13.09 14.80
CA SER A 10 10.46 14.53 14.82
C SER A 10 11.27 14.95 13.59
N VAL A 11 10.80 15.97 12.86
CA VAL A 11 11.50 16.51 11.68
C VAL A 11 12.56 17.51 12.11
N VAL A 12 13.80 17.34 11.64
CA VAL A 12 14.95 18.09 12.18
C VAL A 12 15.12 19.50 11.57
N ASN A 13 14.44 19.84 10.46
CA ASN A 13 14.33 21.20 9.90
C ASN A 13 13.33 21.22 8.73
N VAL A 14 12.30 22.08 8.75
CA VAL A 14 11.37 22.28 7.60
C VAL A 14 11.02 23.75 7.44
N ASN A 15 11.31 24.31 6.27
CA ASN A 15 10.65 25.55 5.82
C ASN A 15 9.30 25.18 5.22
N ARG A 16 8.21 25.81 5.70
CA ARG A 16 6.85 25.63 5.16
C ARG A 16 6.85 25.94 3.66
N SER A 17 6.83 24.90 2.84
CA SER A 17 6.82 24.97 1.38
C SER A 17 5.84 23.96 0.84
N ASN A 18 5.21 24.31 -0.28
CA ASN A 18 4.35 23.40 -1.04
C ASN A 18 5.16 22.54 -2.02
N VAL A 19 6.49 22.64 -2.01
CA VAL A 19 7.39 21.82 -2.84
C VAL A 19 7.84 20.61 -2.04
N SER A 20 7.86 19.43 -2.68
CA SER A 20 8.39 18.21 -2.05
C SER A 20 9.84 18.43 -1.60
N GLN A 21 10.16 18.03 -0.38
CA GLN A 21 11.44 18.33 0.26
C GLN A 21 12.11 17.07 0.79
N LEU A 22 13.44 17.00 0.61
CA LEU A 22 14.25 16.01 1.29
C LEU A 22 14.44 16.47 2.73
N VAL A 23 13.83 15.76 3.67
CA VAL A 23 13.91 16.04 5.10
C VAL A 23 14.63 14.91 5.82
N THR A 24 15.31 15.22 6.92
CA THR A 24 15.89 14.21 7.79
C THR A 24 14.99 14.02 9.00
N LEU A 25 14.42 12.82 9.13
CA LEU A 25 13.63 12.41 10.28
C LEU A 25 14.55 11.78 11.33
N ARG A 26 14.28 12.08 12.61
CA ARG A 26 14.87 11.33 13.71
C ARG A 26 13.93 10.21 14.13
N LEU A 27 14.31 8.96 13.87
CA LEU A 27 13.55 7.74 14.15
C LEU A 27 14.43 6.82 15.00
N ASP A 28 14.02 6.48 16.22
CA ASP A 28 14.80 5.64 17.16
C ASP A 28 16.27 6.05 17.34
N SER A 29 16.51 7.37 17.41
CA SER A 29 17.86 7.98 17.46
C SER A 29 18.71 7.83 16.20
N GLN A 30 18.15 7.30 15.11
CA GLN A 30 18.76 7.30 13.78
C GLN A 30 18.22 8.47 12.95
N LEU A 31 19.04 8.95 12.02
CA LEU A 31 18.70 10.00 11.07
C LEU A 31 18.39 9.39 9.71
N VAL A 32 17.13 9.47 9.29
CA VAL A 32 16.64 8.88 8.05
C VAL A 32 16.24 9.99 7.08
N PRO A 33 16.99 10.22 5.99
CA PRO A 33 16.59 11.16 4.95
C PRO A 33 15.45 10.56 4.12
N VAL A 34 14.34 11.28 4.03
CA VAL A 34 13.16 10.90 3.23
C VAL A 34 12.69 12.09 2.41
N LEU A 35 12.21 11.85 1.20
CA LEU A 35 11.54 12.86 0.40
C LEU A 35 10.08 12.93 0.85
N CYS A 36 9.75 13.93 1.66
CA CYS A 36 8.36 14.21 2.02
C CYS A 36 7.66 14.90 0.85
N HIS A 37 6.50 14.35 0.46
CA HIS A 37 5.70 14.90 -0.62
C HIS A 37 4.77 15.99 -0.06
N MET A 38 4.94 17.22 -0.53
CA MET A 38 4.20 18.38 -0.04
C MET A 38 3.15 18.83 -1.06
N GLY A 39 2.03 19.34 -0.55
CA GLY A 39 0.91 19.84 -1.35
C GLY A 39 -0.02 18.72 -1.85
N ASP A 40 -1.12 19.11 -2.51
CA ASP A 40 -2.05 18.14 -3.08
C ASP A 40 -1.59 17.62 -4.46
N PHE A 41 -1.11 16.38 -4.48
CA PHE A 41 -0.78 15.62 -5.68
C PHE A 41 -1.82 14.52 -6.00
N GLY A 42 -3.01 14.60 -5.39
CA GLY A 42 -4.08 13.60 -5.51
C GLY A 42 -4.41 12.86 -4.20
N CYS A 43 -3.70 13.18 -3.11
CA CYS A 43 -3.97 12.64 -1.78
C CYS A 43 -4.49 13.70 -0.80
N GLY A 44 -4.66 14.95 -1.23
CA GLY A 44 -5.02 16.08 -0.39
C GLY A 44 -3.82 16.83 0.14
N ASP A 45 -4.07 18.05 0.62
CA ASP A 45 -3.04 18.96 1.09
C ASP A 45 -2.24 18.45 2.30
N GLY A 46 -1.07 19.03 2.49
CA GLY A 46 -0.18 18.79 3.63
C GLY A 46 1.11 18.07 3.24
N GLY A 47 1.78 17.51 4.24
CA GLY A 47 2.99 16.70 4.06
C GLY A 47 2.65 15.21 4.14
N TRP A 48 3.13 14.45 3.16
CA TRP A 48 2.98 13.01 3.07
C TRP A 48 4.34 12.33 3.20
N THR A 49 4.48 11.48 4.21
CA THR A 49 5.73 10.77 4.50
C THR A 49 5.72 9.42 3.79
N PRO A 50 6.71 9.12 2.93
CA PRO A 50 6.78 7.81 2.28
C PRO A 50 7.10 6.71 3.29
N VAL A 51 6.51 5.54 3.06
CA VAL A 51 6.64 4.36 3.93
C VAL A 51 7.21 3.19 3.16
N MET A 52 6.62 2.88 2.01
CA MET A 52 7.06 1.79 1.14
C MET A 52 6.84 2.13 -0.33
N LYS A 53 7.68 1.56 -1.18
CA LYS A 53 7.50 1.52 -2.64
C LYS A 53 7.66 0.08 -3.11
N ILE A 54 6.70 -0.42 -3.88
CA ILE A 54 6.58 -1.84 -4.23
C ILE A 54 6.56 -2.00 -5.74
N ASP A 55 7.45 -2.80 -6.30
CA ASP A 55 7.44 -3.11 -7.72
C ASP A 55 6.62 -4.38 -7.93
N GLY A 56 5.44 -4.26 -8.56
CA GLY A 56 4.53 -5.37 -8.82
C GLY A 56 5.14 -6.50 -9.66
N THR A 57 6.28 -6.26 -10.31
CA THR A 57 7.04 -7.26 -11.08
C THR A 57 8.03 -8.07 -10.23
N LYS A 58 8.27 -7.65 -8.99
CA LYS A 58 9.21 -8.29 -8.06
C LYS A 58 8.49 -8.96 -6.90
N THR A 59 9.13 -9.96 -6.34
CA THR A 59 8.60 -10.74 -5.20
C THR A 59 9.02 -10.19 -3.83
N THR A 60 9.83 -9.13 -3.79
CA THR A 60 10.40 -8.52 -2.56
C THR A 60 9.33 -8.29 -1.50
N PHE A 61 8.19 -7.70 -1.89
CA PHE A 61 7.08 -7.39 -0.99
C PHE A 61 5.84 -8.22 -1.28
N HIS A 62 6.01 -9.47 -1.74
CA HIS A 62 4.91 -10.42 -1.88
C HIS A 62 4.11 -10.55 -0.57
N TYR A 63 2.83 -10.95 -0.64
CA TYR A 63 1.95 -11.06 0.54
C TYR A 63 2.60 -11.81 1.73
N ASN A 64 3.31 -12.90 1.43
CA ASN A 64 3.99 -13.75 2.43
C ASN A 64 5.38 -13.25 2.84
N ALA A 65 5.86 -12.12 2.33
CA ALA A 65 7.20 -11.62 2.65
C ALA A 65 7.30 -11.18 4.12
N GLY A 66 8.38 -11.55 4.79
CA GLY A 66 8.64 -11.16 6.19
C GLY A 66 8.74 -9.65 6.42
N TYR A 67 9.01 -8.88 5.35
CA TYR A 67 9.07 -7.42 5.40
C TYR A 67 7.78 -6.77 5.94
N TRP A 68 6.63 -7.43 5.84
CA TRP A 68 5.37 -6.89 6.36
C TRP A 68 5.27 -6.95 7.90
N SER A 69 6.01 -7.84 8.55
CA SER A 69 5.91 -8.12 9.99
C SER A 69 7.23 -7.99 10.76
N ASN A 70 8.30 -7.52 10.10
CA ASN A 70 9.59 -7.25 10.72
C ASN A 70 9.96 -5.75 10.73
N TYR A 71 11.03 -5.41 11.45
CA TYR A 71 11.62 -4.08 11.50
C TYR A 71 12.82 -3.93 10.55
N GLU A 72 12.93 -4.80 9.54
CA GLU A 72 14.03 -4.73 8.58
C GLU A 72 13.76 -3.69 7.51
N GLU A 73 14.78 -2.91 7.19
CA GLU A 73 14.77 -1.91 6.12
C GLU A 73 15.05 -2.56 4.77
N TYR A 74 14.60 -1.92 3.69
CA TYR A 74 14.99 -2.31 2.34
C TYR A 74 15.25 -1.07 1.49
N ASN A 75 16.46 -1.01 0.89
CA ASN A 75 16.86 0.04 -0.04
C ASN A 75 16.51 1.47 0.46
N LEU A 76 17.09 1.91 1.57
CA LEU A 76 16.89 3.26 2.12
C LEU A 76 17.11 4.40 1.11
N PRO A 77 18.10 4.35 0.18
CA PRO A 77 18.24 5.40 -0.84
C PRO A 77 16.97 5.63 -1.67
N GLY A 78 16.14 4.61 -1.86
CA GLY A 78 14.85 4.72 -2.53
C GLY A 78 13.85 5.64 -1.80
N GLY A 79 14.04 5.92 -0.51
CA GLY A 79 13.23 6.90 0.23
C GLY A 79 13.56 8.36 -0.07
N LYS A 80 14.70 8.63 -0.75
CA LYS A 80 15.17 9.99 -1.06
C LYS A 80 14.65 10.52 -2.40
N THR A 81 13.91 9.70 -3.14
CA THR A 81 13.39 10.01 -4.47
C THR A 81 11.86 9.97 -4.48
N GLY A 82 11.24 10.63 -5.46
CA GLY A 82 9.78 10.71 -5.58
C GLY A 82 9.14 9.45 -6.16
N PHE A 83 8.16 9.61 -7.04
CA PHE A 83 7.42 8.50 -7.66
C PHE A 83 8.20 7.83 -8.81
N ASP A 84 9.38 7.31 -8.47
CA ASP A 84 10.27 6.52 -9.33
C ASP A 84 9.97 5.01 -9.24
N LYS A 85 10.82 4.17 -9.85
CA LYS A 85 10.63 2.71 -9.91
C LYS A 85 11.53 1.95 -8.93
N GLN A 86 12.05 2.62 -7.90
CA GLN A 86 12.92 1.99 -6.91
C GLN A 86 12.10 1.48 -5.73
N GLU A 87 12.19 0.17 -5.46
CA GLU A 87 11.58 -0.42 -4.27
C GLU A 87 12.21 0.13 -2.99
N THR A 88 11.43 0.30 -1.94
CA THR A 88 11.96 0.67 -0.62
C THR A 88 10.99 0.25 0.48
N LYS A 89 11.55 -0.04 1.66
CA LYS A 89 10.85 -0.10 2.94
C LYS A 89 11.64 0.73 3.94
N LEU A 90 11.00 1.76 4.46
CA LEU A 90 11.63 2.75 5.32
C LEU A 90 11.24 2.52 6.79
N PRO A 91 12.06 2.97 7.75
CA PRO A 91 11.70 2.94 9.18
C PRO A 91 10.41 3.68 9.53
N THR A 92 9.98 4.61 8.68
CA THR A 92 8.68 5.25 8.78
C THR A 92 7.51 4.25 8.75
N TYR A 93 7.70 3.03 8.23
CA TYR A 93 6.73 1.92 8.26
C TYR A 93 6.31 1.53 9.69
N TRP A 94 7.23 1.54 10.64
CA TRP A 94 6.96 1.15 12.03
C TRP A 94 7.02 2.31 13.02
N ASN A 95 7.65 3.44 12.66
CA ASN A 95 7.87 4.59 13.54
C ASN A 95 7.00 5.82 13.26
N THR A 96 5.99 5.73 12.40
CA THR A 96 5.13 6.88 12.07
C THR A 96 3.67 6.57 12.36
N SER A 97 3.12 7.22 13.38
CA SER A 97 1.67 7.27 13.60
C SER A 97 1.01 8.11 12.52
N PHE A 98 -0.21 7.74 12.13
CA PHE A 98 -0.93 8.43 11.06
C PHE A 98 -2.43 8.40 11.26
N SER A 99 -3.11 9.32 10.59
CA SER A 99 -4.57 9.43 10.50
C SER A 99 -5.09 9.15 9.10
N LYS A 100 -4.22 9.25 8.08
CA LYS A 100 -4.53 8.96 6.68
C LYS A 100 -3.41 8.16 6.02
N LEU A 101 -3.82 7.30 5.09
CA LEU A 101 -2.94 6.56 4.20
C LEU A 101 -3.21 7.00 2.76
N CYS A 102 -2.15 7.34 2.04
CA CYS A 102 -2.19 7.63 0.61
C CYS A 102 -1.58 6.45 -0.14
N LEU A 103 -2.38 5.85 -1.02
CA LEU A 103 -2.00 4.72 -1.84
C LEU A 103 -1.91 5.19 -3.29
N GLY A 104 -0.76 4.98 -3.91
CA GLY A 104 -0.51 5.34 -5.30
C GLY A 104 -0.13 4.13 -6.14
N MET A 105 -0.56 4.10 -7.40
CA MET A 105 -0.06 3.13 -8.39
C MET A 105 0.35 3.87 -9.66
N LYS A 106 1.55 3.54 -10.15
CA LYS A 106 2.07 3.99 -11.45
C LYS A 106 2.04 2.83 -12.43
N ILE A 107 1.26 3.00 -13.50
CA ILE A 107 1.17 2.09 -14.63
C ILE A 107 1.57 2.90 -15.85
N GLU A 108 2.65 2.48 -16.52
CA GLU A 108 3.28 3.24 -17.59
C GLU A 108 3.61 4.69 -17.14
N GLN A 109 2.94 5.69 -17.72
CA GLN A 109 3.08 7.11 -17.40
C GLN A 109 1.95 7.64 -16.50
N LYS A 110 0.94 6.83 -16.20
CA LYS A 110 -0.20 7.24 -15.38
C LYS A 110 0.06 6.90 -13.93
N LEU A 111 -0.05 7.91 -13.07
CA LEU A 111 0.07 7.79 -11.63
C LEU A 111 -1.26 8.21 -11.01
N GLN A 112 -1.90 7.31 -10.27
CA GLN A 112 -3.21 7.52 -9.67
C GLN A 112 -3.15 7.20 -8.19
N PHE A 113 -3.97 7.92 -7.43
CA PHE A 113 -3.98 7.86 -5.97
C PHE A 113 -5.37 7.64 -5.41
N ILE A 114 -5.42 7.03 -4.22
CA ILE A 114 -6.58 7.00 -3.34
C ILE A 114 -6.13 7.26 -1.89
N VAL A 115 -7.06 7.72 -1.06
CA VAL A 115 -6.83 8.00 0.35
C VAL A 115 -7.72 7.11 1.21
N ILE A 116 -7.15 6.59 2.30
CA ILE A 116 -7.86 5.87 3.36
C ILE A 116 -7.75 6.69 4.64
N ASN A 117 -8.89 7.12 5.19
CA ASN A 117 -8.93 7.74 6.50
C ASN A 117 -8.93 6.63 7.56
N LYS A 118 -7.77 6.36 8.16
CA LYS A 118 -7.57 5.31 9.15
C LYS A 118 -6.48 5.74 10.12
N GLN A 119 -6.82 5.79 11.41
CA GLN A 119 -5.86 6.04 12.46
C GLN A 119 -5.15 4.75 12.87
N ALA A 120 -3.82 4.80 12.97
CA ALA A 120 -2.99 3.71 13.50
C ALA A 120 -1.67 4.26 14.06
N HIS A 121 -1.05 3.49 14.96
CA HIS A 121 0.25 3.85 15.53
C HIS A 121 1.40 3.72 14.53
N SER A 122 1.26 2.83 13.56
CA SER A 122 2.13 2.66 12.39
C SER A 122 1.54 1.66 11.42
N LEU A 123 2.06 1.60 10.19
CA LEU A 123 1.60 0.61 9.21
C LEU A 123 1.98 -0.80 9.66
N TYR A 124 3.14 -0.94 10.32
CA TYR A 124 3.53 -2.15 11.02
C TYR A 124 2.45 -2.62 11.99
N SER A 125 1.98 -1.76 12.90
CA SER A 125 0.98 -2.15 13.91
C SER A 125 -0.35 -2.59 13.31
N LEU A 126 -0.68 -2.13 12.10
CA LEU A 126 -1.92 -2.45 11.40
C LEU A 126 -1.82 -3.72 10.53
N ILE A 127 -0.62 -4.11 10.12
CA ILE A 127 -0.37 -5.25 9.23
C ILE A 127 0.18 -6.47 9.98
N ALA A 128 1.13 -6.25 10.90
CA ALA A 128 1.94 -7.30 11.51
C ALA A 128 1.15 -8.23 12.43
N ASP A 129 -0.05 -7.83 12.87
CA ASP A 129 -0.95 -8.70 13.64
C ASP A 129 -1.59 -9.81 12.78
N GLU A 130 -1.46 -9.74 11.45
CA GLU A 130 -2.07 -10.64 10.47
C GLU A 130 -3.61 -10.73 10.53
N HIS A 131 -4.26 -9.84 11.28
CA HIS A 131 -5.70 -9.80 11.39
C HIS A 131 -6.29 -8.96 10.26
N TYR A 132 -7.47 -9.37 9.78
CA TYR A 132 -8.22 -8.61 8.79
C TYR A 132 -8.79 -7.34 9.43
N HIS A 133 -8.49 -6.19 8.85
CA HIS A 133 -9.08 -4.91 9.23
C HIS A 133 -9.83 -4.32 8.03
N SER A 134 -11.15 -4.18 8.13
CA SER A 134 -11.97 -3.71 7.02
C SER A 134 -11.81 -2.21 6.72
N THR A 135 -12.05 -1.85 5.47
CA THR A 135 -12.31 -0.47 5.02
C THR A 135 -13.71 -0.37 4.41
N SER A 136 -14.13 0.84 4.05
CA SER A 136 -15.41 1.09 3.37
C SER A 136 -15.24 2.07 2.22
N LEU A 137 -14.16 1.92 1.44
CA LEU A 137 -13.85 2.82 0.32
C LEU A 137 -14.72 2.51 -0.90
N GLY A 138 -15.15 1.25 -1.03
CA GLY A 138 -15.90 0.74 -2.15
C GLY A 138 -15.04 0.38 -3.35
N ARG A 139 -15.53 -0.61 -4.11
CA ARG A 139 -14.93 -1.14 -5.34
C ARG A 139 -14.46 -0.05 -6.31
N GLY A 140 -15.32 0.95 -6.56
CA GLY A 140 -15.04 2.03 -7.49
C GLY A 140 -13.77 2.81 -7.12
N THR A 141 -13.55 3.03 -5.82
CA THR A 141 -12.34 3.71 -5.32
C THR A 141 -11.09 2.89 -5.61
N TRP A 142 -11.07 1.60 -5.29
CA TRP A 142 -9.92 0.73 -5.61
C TRP A 142 -9.60 0.69 -7.11
N LYS A 143 -10.62 0.67 -7.97
CA LYS A 143 -10.45 0.73 -9.44
C LYS A 143 -9.78 2.04 -9.91
N LYS A 144 -9.88 3.15 -9.16
CA LYS A 144 -9.20 4.41 -9.49
C LYS A 144 -7.68 4.31 -9.47
N LEU A 145 -7.08 3.33 -8.79
CA LEU A 145 -5.63 3.12 -8.81
C LEU A 145 -5.13 2.61 -10.17
N ILE A 146 -6.00 1.91 -10.91
CA ILE A 146 -5.67 1.25 -12.17
C ILE A 146 -6.22 2.06 -13.37
N GLY A 147 -7.32 2.77 -13.15
CA GLY A 147 -7.94 3.64 -14.15
C GLY A 147 -8.87 2.87 -15.08
N SER A 148 -8.92 3.26 -16.35
CA SER A 148 -9.85 2.68 -17.33
C SER A 148 -9.61 1.19 -17.61
N GLN A 149 -8.43 0.67 -17.29
CA GLN A 149 -8.08 -0.75 -17.47
C GLN A 149 -8.50 -1.63 -16.28
N ALA A 150 -8.97 -1.03 -15.19
CA ALA A 150 -9.32 -1.76 -13.97
C ALA A 150 -10.41 -2.80 -14.22
N SER A 151 -10.21 -4.01 -13.70
CA SER A 151 -11.16 -5.12 -13.82
C SER A 151 -11.24 -5.90 -12.51
N LEU A 152 -12.44 -6.32 -12.14
CA LEU A 152 -12.68 -7.14 -10.95
C LEU A 152 -13.91 -8.04 -11.22
N GLN A 153 -14.04 -9.19 -10.57
CA GLN A 153 -15.32 -9.94 -10.49
C GLN A 153 -16.37 -9.15 -9.72
N ARG A 154 -17.67 -9.36 -9.97
CA ARG A 154 -18.72 -8.38 -9.60
C ARG A 154 -19.15 -8.39 -8.13
N ASN A 155 -19.04 -9.53 -7.46
CA ASN A 155 -19.55 -9.77 -6.12
C ASN A 155 -18.39 -9.93 -5.14
N CYS A 156 -18.68 -10.29 -3.88
CA CYS A 156 -17.72 -10.33 -2.77
C CYS A 156 -16.75 -9.14 -2.80
N ASN A 157 -17.03 -8.02 -2.13
CA ASN A 157 -16.14 -6.86 -2.19
C ASN A 157 -15.34 -6.72 -0.88
N ARG A 158 -14.55 -7.75 -0.53
CA ARG A 158 -13.78 -7.73 0.73
C ARG A 158 -12.57 -6.82 0.57
N GLU A 159 -12.55 -5.72 1.31
CA GLU A 159 -11.51 -4.69 1.23
C GLU A 159 -10.90 -4.35 2.59
N GLY A 160 -9.68 -3.81 2.57
CA GLY A 160 -8.98 -3.28 3.74
C GLY A 160 -7.55 -3.80 3.87
N PHE A 161 -7.17 -4.20 5.07
CA PHE A 161 -5.83 -4.66 5.45
C PHE A 161 -5.85 -6.17 5.76
N ASN A 162 -4.78 -6.89 5.40
CA ASN A 162 -4.67 -8.35 5.50
C ASN A 162 -5.90 -9.08 4.92
N VAL A 163 -6.27 -8.68 3.71
CA VAL A 163 -7.43 -9.21 3.01
C VAL A 163 -7.07 -10.56 2.39
N ILE A 164 -7.84 -11.58 2.75
CA ILE A 164 -7.70 -12.93 2.22
C ILE A 164 -9.09 -13.51 1.91
N CYS A 165 -9.21 -14.29 0.85
CA CYS A 165 -10.37 -15.15 0.65
C CYS A 165 -10.26 -16.42 1.50
N LYS A 166 -11.38 -17.11 1.72
CA LYS A 166 -11.41 -18.22 2.68
C LYS A 166 -10.45 -19.35 2.27
N GLN A 167 -10.33 -19.60 0.97
CA GLN A 167 -9.30 -20.48 0.44
C GLN A 167 -7.96 -19.75 0.28
N LYS A 168 -6.90 -20.37 0.79
CA LYS A 168 -5.59 -19.73 0.95
C LYS A 168 -4.86 -19.52 -0.38
N GLU A 169 -5.17 -20.29 -1.40
CA GLU A 169 -4.58 -20.25 -2.73
C GLU A 169 -5.13 -19.09 -3.58
N HIS A 170 -6.30 -18.56 -3.22
CA HIS A 170 -6.98 -17.49 -3.93
C HIS A 170 -6.43 -16.11 -3.59
N SER A 171 -6.98 -15.10 -4.27
CA SER A 171 -6.54 -13.72 -4.20
C SER A 171 -6.45 -13.20 -2.75
N LYS A 172 -5.35 -12.47 -2.50
CA LYS A 172 -5.05 -11.85 -1.20
C LYS A 172 -4.24 -10.57 -1.38
N ALA A 173 -4.34 -9.67 -0.40
CA ALA A 173 -3.64 -8.39 -0.39
C ALA A 173 -3.34 -7.95 1.05
N ARG A 174 -2.14 -7.42 1.30
CA ARG A 174 -1.84 -6.76 2.58
C ARG A 174 -2.62 -5.47 2.72
N ILE A 175 -2.80 -4.73 1.63
CA ILE A 175 -3.69 -3.58 1.54
C ILE A 175 -4.40 -3.65 0.19
N GLY A 176 -5.71 -3.80 0.15
CA GLY A 176 -6.40 -3.98 -1.13
C GLY A 176 -7.86 -4.39 -1.03
N ILE A 177 -8.37 -4.81 -2.18
CA ILE A 177 -9.67 -5.45 -2.35
C ILE A 177 -9.47 -6.80 -3.06
N VAL A 178 -10.21 -7.82 -2.63
CA VAL A 178 -10.36 -9.10 -3.33
C VAL A 178 -11.82 -9.27 -3.70
N THR A 179 -12.09 -9.83 -4.88
CA THR A 179 -13.45 -10.00 -5.37
C THR A 179 -13.69 -11.34 -6.02
N ASN A 180 -14.96 -11.76 -6.01
CA ASN A 180 -15.40 -13.03 -6.60
C ASN A 180 -16.73 -12.87 -7.36
N ASN A 181 -17.15 -13.87 -8.13
CA ASN A 181 -18.48 -13.88 -8.73
C ASN A 181 -19.57 -14.31 -7.72
N GLU A 182 -19.20 -15.04 -6.67
CA GLU A 182 -20.08 -15.40 -5.56
C GLU A 182 -20.00 -14.37 -4.42
N ASN A 183 -20.98 -14.41 -3.50
CA ASN A 183 -21.07 -13.46 -2.39
C ASN A 183 -20.24 -13.84 -1.16
N ASP A 184 -19.78 -15.09 -1.06
CA ASP A 184 -19.25 -15.68 0.17
C ASP A 184 -17.74 -15.46 0.40
N CYS A 185 -17.05 -14.85 -0.57
CA CYS A 185 -15.61 -14.64 -0.61
C CYS A 185 -14.78 -15.91 -0.41
N TYR A 186 -15.25 -17.03 -0.95
CA TYR A 186 -14.55 -18.31 -0.81
C TYR A 186 -13.35 -18.43 -1.77
N SER A 187 -13.59 -18.26 -3.07
CA SER A 187 -12.66 -18.57 -4.17
C SER A 187 -12.40 -17.35 -5.07
N CYS A 188 -11.88 -16.26 -4.51
CA CYS A 188 -11.72 -15.02 -5.27
C CYS A 188 -10.62 -15.10 -6.34
N ASP A 189 -10.95 -14.70 -7.57
CA ASP A 189 -10.06 -14.74 -8.73
C ASP A 189 -9.62 -13.34 -9.18
N SER A 190 -10.01 -12.32 -8.42
CA SER A 190 -9.71 -10.93 -8.72
C SER A 190 -9.25 -10.17 -7.49
N ARG A 191 -8.32 -9.22 -7.69
CA ARG A 191 -7.82 -8.30 -6.67
C ARG A 191 -7.23 -7.03 -7.26
N ILE A 192 -7.25 -5.97 -6.46
CA ILE A 192 -6.42 -4.78 -6.63
C ILE A 192 -5.75 -4.50 -5.29
N GLY A 193 -4.44 -4.33 -5.26
CA GLY A 193 -3.78 -4.01 -4.00
C GLY A 193 -2.27 -3.98 -4.01
N PHE A 194 -1.72 -3.92 -2.80
CA PHE A 194 -0.31 -3.85 -2.44
C PHE A 194 0.02 -5.06 -1.57
N GLY A 195 1.20 -5.64 -1.78
CA GLY A 195 1.58 -6.88 -1.10
C GLY A 195 0.62 -8.01 -1.42
N THR A 196 0.41 -8.24 -2.71
CA THR A 196 -0.58 -9.23 -3.18
C THR A 196 0.04 -10.59 -3.47
N GLY A 197 -0.83 -11.57 -3.70
CA GLY A 197 -0.46 -12.94 -4.10
C GLY A 197 -1.71 -13.78 -4.38
N GLY A 198 -1.51 -15.09 -4.54
CA GLY A 198 -2.57 -16.03 -4.89
C GLY A 198 -2.88 -16.08 -6.39
N MET A 199 -3.83 -16.93 -6.78
CA MET A 199 -4.24 -17.11 -8.18
C MET A 199 -4.80 -15.81 -8.80
N HIS A 200 -4.64 -15.56 -10.11
CA HIS A 200 -4.01 -16.44 -11.11
C HIS A 200 -2.57 -16.05 -11.48
N ASP A 201 -2.09 -14.89 -11.05
CA ASP A 201 -0.67 -14.54 -11.09
C ASP A 201 -0.12 -14.41 -9.66
N TYR A 202 0.50 -15.48 -9.15
CA TYR A 202 1.11 -15.48 -7.82
C TYR A 202 2.26 -14.47 -7.68
N SER A 203 2.91 -14.09 -8.79
CA SER A 203 4.06 -13.18 -8.79
C SER A 203 3.67 -11.70 -8.80
N ASN A 204 2.42 -11.36 -9.08
CA ASN A 204 1.93 -9.99 -9.05
C ASN A 204 1.77 -9.53 -7.59
N THR A 205 2.69 -8.68 -7.14
CA THR A 205 2.74 -8.16 -5.75
C THR A 205 2.10 -6.78 -5.59
N CYS A 206 1.82 -6.07 -6.70
CA CYS A 206 1.17 -4.78 -6.70
C CYS A 206 0.52 -4.51 -8.06
N GLY A 207 -0.77 -4.19 -8.06
CA GLY A 207 -1.53 -3.92 -9.29
C GLY A 207 -2.91 -4.56 -9.28
N ASN A 208 -3.35 -5.03 -10.45
CA ASN A 208 -4.66 -5.64 -10.66
C ASN A 208 -4.53 -7.02 -11.30
N GLU A 209 -5.06 -8.02 -10.61
CA GLU A 209 -5.29 -9.35 -11.14
C GLU A 209 -6.80 -9.55 -11.27
N ALA A 210 -7.28 -10.05 -12.40
CA ALA A 210 -8.71 -10.30 -12.59
C ALA A 210 -8.95 -11.41 -13.62
N MET A 211 -9.61 -12.47 -13.20
CA MET A 211 -9.99 -13.61 -14.04
C MET A 211 -11.45 -13.99 -13.82
N HIS A 212 -12.03 -14.69 -14.79
CA HIS A 212 -13.37 -15.30 -14.75
C HIS A 212 -14.55 -14.30 -14.62
N TYR A 213 -15.26 -14.03 -15.72
CA TYR A 213 -16.50 -13.21 -15.75
C TYR A 213 -16.38 -11.83 -15.08
N THR A 214 -15.24 -11.18 -15.28
CA THR A 214 -14.92 -9.86 -14.72
C THR A 214 -15.67 -8.74 -15.43
N ASP A 215 -15.71 -7.56 -14.81
CA ASP A 215 -16.43 -6.40 -15.34
C ASP A 215 -15.70 -5.64 -16.47
N ASN A 216 -14.43 -5.97 -16.74
CA ASN A 216 -13.63 -5.33 -17.80
C ASN A 216 -12.59 -6.30 -18.42
N GLY A 217 -12.98 -7.57 -18.59
CA GLY A 217 -12.13 -8.61 -19.17
C GLY A 217 -10.97 -9.05 -18.25
N HIS A 218 -10.19 -10.02 -18.72
CA HIS A 218 -9.08 -10.55 -17.93
C HIS A 218 -7.92 -9.54 -17.85
N LYS A 219 -7.29 -9.43 -16.67
CA LYS A 219 -6.19 -8.48 -16.41
C LYS A 219 -5.09 -9.12 -15.57
N HIS A 220 -3.84 -8.87 -15.97
CA HIS A 220 -2.61 -9.18 -15.25
C HIS A 220 -1.73 -7.92 -15.20
N ILE A 221 -2.22 -6.87 -14.56
CA ILE A 221 -1.57 -5.56 -14.52
C ILE A 221 -0.66 -5.51 -13.30
N LYS A 222 0.62 -5.26 -13.54
CA LYS A 222 1.63 -5.00 -12.52
C LYS A 222 1.93 -3.50 -12.49
N ALA A 223 1.98 -2.92 -11.29
CA ALA A 223 2.18 -1.50 -11.09
C ALA A 223 3.36 -1.24 -10.14
N MET A 224 3.96 -0.06 -10.26
CA MET A 224 4.79 0.46 -9.18
C MET A 224 3.87 1.09 -8.13
N GLY A 225 3.83 0.51 -6.93
CA GLY A 225 3.04 0.97 -5.81
C GLY A 225 3.79 1.93 -4.90
N TYR A 226 3.08 2.90 -4.34
CA TYR A 226 3.57 3.86 -3.35
C TYR A 226 2.63 3.89 -2.15
N ILE A 227 3.18 3.83 -0.95
CA ILE A 227 2.45 3.93 0.30
C ILE A 227 3.03 5.09 1.10
N LEU A 228 2.19 6.07 1.42
CA LEU A 228 2.55 7.25 2.19
C LEU A 228 1.54 7.47 3.32
N VAL A 229 1.97 8.15 4.38
CA VAL A 229 1.14 8.42 5.57
C VAL A 229 1.13 9.91 5.92
N GLN A 230 0.04 10.33 6.56
CA GLN A 230 -0.17 11.68 7.12
C GLN A 230 -0.89 11.60 8.48
#